data_AF-A0A2D1SYY0-F1
#
_entry.id   AF-A0A2D1SYY0-F1
#
_cell.length_a   1.000
_cell.length_b   1.000
_cell.length_c   1.000
_cell.angle_alpha   90.00
_cell.angle_beta   90.00
_cell.angle_gamma   90.00
#
_symmetry.space_group_name_H-M   'P 1'
#
loop_
_entity.id
_entity.type
_entity.pdbx_description
1 polymer ?
#
loop_
_entity_poly.entity_id
_entity_poly.type
_entity_poly.pdbx_seq_one_letter_code
_entity_poly.pdbx_strand_id
1 'polypeptide(L)'
;MAWITISAFLFTLIFILWRPRGINEAIPATIGAIVVIMSGSVTLNELGSIAETISGAAITIMATIVMAIVLESFGFFNWVAERLAEKAKGSGIRLFWYVNLLCFLMTLFFNNDGSILITTPILVMLLNNMNLKNHHKIPYLLSGALIATASSAPIGVSNIVNLIALKIVDMSLYSHAAMMFVPATLGLFLLVGLLFLKFRKDLPKVIPTNVKGISLPSYHPLMQNSIYNSGADRSKFMRNILFFVFAVRISLFFASYVNIPVSLMAVLGSLILLGWRWAYLKVAPGDMLKKTPWYIIIFAFSMYVIIYGLNNIGLTDWLIGFMRPLVSGNLLHTSVMMGILLSVLSNIFNNHPALMVGTITLMNMDLDPLSLKVAYLANVVGSDMGALLIPMGTLATLMWMHIVRKGNVKITWWQYIKVTIIVIPPTVLFTLVLLYYWVTWLF
;
A
#
# COMPACT_ATOMS: atom_id res chain seq x y z
N MET A 1 28.33 -19.01 6.33
CA MET A 1 27.65 -17.70 6.42
C MET A 1 26.91 -17.38 5.14
N ALA A 2 27.57 -17.05 4.02
CA ALA A 2 26.93 -16.64 2.76
C ALA A 2 25.82 -17.58 2.24
N TRP A 3 26.13 -18.88 2.04
CA TRP A 3 25.15 -19.86 1.54
C TRP A 3 23.94 -20.06 2.47
N ILE A 4 24.14 -19.95 3.78
CA ILE A 4 23.06 -20.08 4.78
C ILE A 4 22.09 -18.91 4.62
N THR A 5 22.60 -17.68 4.49
CA THR A 5 21.80 -16.46 4.37
C THR A 5 21.07 -16.38 3.02
N ILE A 6 21.72 -16.76 1.92
CA ILE A 6 21.07 -16.88 0.61
C ILE A 6 19.96 -17.92 0.66
N SER A 7 20.22 -19.10 1.24
CA SER A 7 19.22 -20.15 1.37
C SER A 7 18.06 -19.70 2.26
N ALA A 8 18.34 -19.08 3.41
CA ALA A 8 17.33 -18.55 4.31
C ALA A 8 16.42 -17.54 3.60
N PHE A 9 16.99 -16.61 2.83
CA PHE A 9 16.23 -15.67 2.02
C PHE A 9 15.34 -16.37 0.99
N LEU A 10 15.90 -17.27 0.17
CA LEU A 10 15.15 -17.98 -0.86
C LEU A 10 14.00 -18.82 -0.27
N PHE A 11 14.26 -19.56 0.82
CA PHE A 11 13.22 -20.31 1.50
C PHE A 11 12.15 -19.38 2.08
N THR A 12 12.53 -18.31 2.78
CA THR A 12 11.59 -17.33 3.30
C THR A 12 10.70 -16.78 2.19
N LEU A 13 11.25 -16.39 1.03
CA LEU A 13 10.47 -15.90 -0.10
C LEU A 13 9.53 -16.96 -0.66
N ILE A 14 10.00 -18.20 -0.85
CA ILE A 14 9.15 -19.30 -1.33
C ILE A 14 7.95 -19.49 -0.39
N PHE A 15 8.18 -19.51 0.93
CA PHE A 15 7.10 -19.68 1.91
C PHE A 15 6.15 -18.50 1.96
N ILE A 16 6.64 -17.26 1.83
CA ILE A 16 5.81 -16.05 1.76
C ILE A 16 4.91 -16.09 0.52
N LEU A 17 5.46 -16.42 -0.65
CA LEU A 17 4.73 -16.44 -1.91
C LEU A 17 3.77 -17.63 -2.02
N TRP A 18 4.19 -18.80 -1.53
CA TRP A 18 3.36 -20.01 -1.52
C TRP A 18 2.21 -19.92 -0.50
N ARG A 19 2.45 -19.25 0.63
CA ARG A 19 1.50 -19.05 1.73
C ARG A 19 0.77 -20.34 2.14
N PRO A 20 1.50 -21.41 2.51
CA PRO A 20 0.89 -22.70 2.82
C PRO A 20 -0.14 -22.54 3.94
N ARG A 21 -1.35 -23.08 3.72
CA ARG A 21 -2.48 -23.05 4.68
C ARG A 21 -2.87 -21.64 5.17
N GLY A 22 -2.51 -20.57 4.44
CA GLY A 22 -2.83 -19.20 4.84
C GLY A 22 -2.03 -18.69 6.03
N ILE A 23 -0.85 -19.27 6.29
CA ILE A 23 0.08 -18.79 7.32
C ILE A 23 0.41 -17.30 7.09
N ASN A 24 0.59 -16.57 8.18
CA ASN A 24 1.01 -15.16 8.16
C ASN A 24 2.47 -15.07 7.69
N GLU A 25 2.73 -14.20 6.72
CA GLU A 25 4.04 -13.88 6.15
C GLU A 25 5.12 -13.51 7.19
N ALA A 26 4.72 -12.97 8.35
CA ALA A 26 5.64 -12.67 9.44
C ALA A 26 6.33 -13.92 9.99
N ILE A 27 5.70 -15.10 9.95
CA ILE A 27 6.25 -16.35 10.49
C ILE A 27 7.47 -16.83 9.68
N PRO A 28 7.37 -17.10 8.36
CA PRO A 28 8.55 -17.50 7.57
C PRO A 28 9.62 -16.40 7.52
N ALA A 29 9.23 -15.11 7.59
CA ALA A 29 10.18 -14.02 7.72
C ALA A 29 10.96 -14.09 9.04
N THR A 30 10.27 -14.30 10.17
CA THR A 30 10.90 -14.39 11.50
C THR A 30 11.86 -15.58 11.57
N ILE A 31 11.45 -16.75 11.06
CA ILE A 31 12.32 -17.93 11.02
C ILE A 31 13.57 -17.64 10.17
N GLY A 32 13.40 -17.04 8.99
CA GLY A 32 14.52 -16.65 8.14
C GLY A 32 15.47 -15.66 8.83
N ALA A 33 14.92 -14.65 9.50
CA ALA A 33 15.71 -13.66 10.24
C ALA A 33 16.51 -14.31 11.38
N ILE A 34 15.90 -15.24 12.15
CA ILE A 34 16.60 -15.99 13.19
C ILE A 34 17.77 -16.79 12.59
N VAL A 35 17.56 -17.48 11.46
CA VAL A 35 18.62 -18.23 10.78
C VAL A 35 19.75 -17.29 10.32
N VAL A 36 19.41 -16.11 9.78
CA VAL A 36 20.39 -15.10 9.36
C VAL A 36 21.20 -14.59 10.56
N ILE A 37 20.56 -14.31 11.70
CA ILE A 37 21.24 -13.90 12.94
C ILE A 37 22.15 -15.03 13.46
N MET A 38 21.64 -16.26 13.54
CA MET A 38 22.40 -17.43 14.01
C MET A 38 23.59 -17.77 13.09
N SER A 39 23.48 -17.45 11.79
CA SER A 39 24.58 -17.65 10.83
C SER A 39 25.76 -16.69 11.04
N GLY A 40 25.61 -15.67 11.89
CA GLY A 40 26.58 -14.60 12.11
C GLY A 40 26.52 -13.50 11.04
N SER A 41 25.57 -13.55 10.11
CA SER A 41 25.44 -12.56 9.02
C SER A 41 24.99 -11.18 9.47
N VAL A 42 24.29 -11.12 10.62
CA VAL A 42 23.91 -9.88 11.29
C VAL A 42 24.30 -10.00 12.74
N THR A 43 25.07 -9.03 13.22
CA THR A 43 25.51 -8.92 14.61
C THR A 43 24.42 -8.31 15.49
N LEU A 44 24.51 -8.53 16.80
CA LEU A 44 23.56 -7.96 17.75
C LEU A 44 23.56 -6.43 17.76
N ASN A 45 24.69 -5.79 17.47
CA ASN A 45 24.79 -4.34 17.39
C ASN A 45 24.01 -3.78 16.19
N GLU A 46 24.06 -4.48 15.05
CA GLU A 46 23.31 -4.09 13.85
C GLU A 46 21.79 -4.24 14.02
N LEU A 47 21.33 -5.10 14.93
CA LEU A 47 19.90 -5.17 15.25
C LEU A 47 19.38 -3.84 15.83
N GLY A 48 20.22 -3.10 16.54
CA GLY A 48 19.88 -1.77 17.05
C GLY A 48 19.65 -0.75 15.93
N SER A 49 20.56 -0.68 14.95
CA SER A 49 20.43 0.23 13.81
C SER A 49 19.28 -0.16 12.88
N ILE A 50 19.05 -1.46 12.68
CA ILE A 50 17.90 -2.00 11.95
C ILE A 50 16.59 -1.57 12.64
N ALA A 51 16.51 -1.73 13.97
CA ALA A 51 15.33 -1.34 14.74
C ALA A 51 15.09 0.18 14.66
N GLU A 52 16.14 0.99 14.79
CA GLU A 52 16.05 2.44 14.67
C GLU A 52 15.50 2.86 13.30
N THR A 53 16.03 2.28 12.21
CA THR A 53 15.61 2.58 10.83
C THR A 53 14.12 2.30 10.60
N ILE A 54 13.61 1.19 11.15
CA ILE A 54 12.21 0.78 10.93
C ILE A 54 11.25 1.45 11.92
N SER A 55 11.70 1.79 13.13
CA SER A 55 10.84 2.24 14.23
C SER A 55 9.90 3.38 13.82
N GLY A 56 10.42 4.42 13.18
CA GLY A 56 9.62 5.57 12.73
C GLY A 56 8.56 5.17 11.69
N ALA A 57 8.93 4.34 10.72
CA ALA A 57 8.02 3.82 9.69
C ALA A 57 6.93 2.94 10.32
N ALA A 58 7.32 2.01 11.20
CA ALA A 58 6.40 1.11 11.90
C ALA A 58 5.41 1.88 12.77
N ILE A 59 5.88 2.83 13.59
CA ILE A 59 5.02 3.64 14.46
C ILE A 59 4.02 4.45 13.63
N THR A 60 4.49 5.06 12.52
CA THR A 60 3.63 5.83 11.62
C THR A 60 2.51 4.95 11.05
N ILE A 61 2.86 3.79 10.50
CA ILE A 61 1.88 2.86 9.91
C ILE A 61 0.91 2.34 10.98
N MET A 62 1.39 1.99 12.16
CA MET A 62 0.55 1.54 13.26
C MET A 62 -0.46 2.60 13.70
N ALA A 63 -0.03 3.84 13.85
CA ALA A 63 -0.92 4.95 14.17
C ALA A 63 -2.00 5.14 13.08
N THR A 64 -1.66 4.95 11.81
CA THR A 64 -2.64 5.03 10.71
C THR A 64 -3.63 3.87 10.68
N ILE A 65 -3.20 2.67 11.08
CA ILE A 65 -4.09 1.51 11.23
C ILE A 65 -5.04 1.72 12.42
N VAL A 66 -4.54 2.23 13.55
CA VAL A 66 -5.38 2.60 14.69
C VAL A 66 -6.45 3.61 14.25
N MET A 67 -6.08 4.64 13.48
CA MET A 67 -7.08 5.57 12.91
C MET A 67 -8.12 4.84 12.06
N ALA A 68 -7.71 3.94 11.16
CA ALA A 68 -8.65 3.17 10.33
C ALA A 68 -9.63 2.32 11.16
N ILE A 69 -9.15 1.63 12.20
CA ILE A 69 -9.99 0.83 13.11
C ILE A 69 -10.94 1.72 13.91
N VAL A 70 -10.50 2.93 14.27
CA VAL A 70 -11.37 3.90 14.95
C VAL A 70 -12.48 4.38 14.02
N LEU A 71 -12.18 4.70 12.75
CA LEU A 71 -13.21 5.03 11.75
C LEU A 71 -14.20 3.88 11.53
N GLU A 72 -13.72 2.64 11.48
CA GLU A 72 -14.59 1.47 11.43
C GLU A 72 -15.56 1.42 12.60
N SER A 73 -15.08 1.73 13.81
CA SER A 73 -15.90 1.74 15.03
C SER A 73 -17.02 2.79 14.98
N PHE A 74 -16.84 3.87 14.22
CA PHE A 74 -17.89 4.87 13.98
C PHE A 74 -18.89 4.43 12.89
N GLY A 75 -18.58 3.37 12.13
CA GLY A 75 -19.40 2.89 11.03
C GLY A 75 -19.11 3.61 9.71
N PHE A 76 -17.93 4.23 9.61
CA PHE A 76 -17.50 4.97 8.41
C PHE A 76 -17.61 4.14 7.14
N PHE A 77 -17.19 2.88 7.20
CA PHE A 77 -17.16 1.98 6.05
C PHE A 77 -18.54 1.58 5.53
N ASN A 78 -19.52 1.40 6.42
CA ASN A 78 -20.91 1.20 6.01
C ASN A 78 -21.48 2.48 5.37
N TRP A 79 -21.19 3.64 5.96
CA TRP A 79 -21.59 4.93 5.41
C TRP A 79 -21.01 5.18 4.00
N VAL A 80 -19.74 4.82 3.77
CA VAL A 80 -19.12 4.89 2.45
C VAL A 80 -19.83 3.98 1.45
N ALA A 81 -20.15 2.75 1.84
CA ALA A 81 -20.83 1.78 0.98
C ALA A 81 -22.22 2.26 0.53
N GLU A 82 -23.00 2.82 1.47
CA GLU A 82 -24.29 3.45 1.16
C GLU A 82 -24.10 4.65 0.22
N ARG A 83 -23.09 5.50 0.48
CA ARG A 83 -22.78 6.66 -0.37
C ARG A 83 -22.36 6.28 -1.78
N LEU A 84 -21.62 5.19 -1.95
CA LEU A 84 -21.29 4.64 -3.26
C LEU A 84 -22.54 4.23 -4.03
N ALA A 85 -23.46 3.51 -3.37
CA ALA A 85 -24.72 3.07 -3.96
C ALA A 85 -25.60 4.26 -4.37
N GLU A 86 -25.78 5.24 -3.47
CA GLU A 86 -26.55 6.46 -3.69
C GLU A 86 -25.98 7.28 -4.86
N LYS A 87 -24.66 7.55 -4.85
CA LYS A 87 -24.01 8.38 -5.87
C LYS A 87 -23.91 7.69 -7.23
N ALA A 88 -23.90 6.36 -7.27
CA ALA A 88 -23.95 5.64 -8.54
C ALA A 88 -25.23 5.95 -9.33
N LYS A 89 -26.34 6.30 -8.64
CA LYS A 89 -27.63 6.69 -9.26
C LYS A 89 -28.04 5.72 -10.38
N GLY A 90 -27.91 4.41 -10.11
CA GLY A 90 -28.26 3.35 -11.04
C GLY A 90 -27.28 3.15 -12.21
N SER A 91 -26.14 3.85 -12.28
CA SER A 91 -25.14 3.69 -13.34
C SER A 91 -23.92 2.93 -12.85
N GLY A 92 -23.61 1.78 -13.49
CA GLY A 92 -22.40 1.03 -13.18
C GLY A 92 -21.11 1.75 -13.60
N ILE A 93 -21.15 2.58 -14.64
CA ILE A 93 -19.99 3.41 -15.02
C ILE A 93 -19.69 4.45 -13.94
N ARG A 94 -20.70 5.12 -13.37
CA ARG A 94 -20.48 6.04 -12.24
C ARG A 94 -19.93 5.31 -11.03
N LEU A 95 -20.48 4.13 -10.72
CA LEU A 95 -19.97 3.29 -9.64
C LEU A 95 -18.48 2.96 -9.85
N PHE A 96 -18.05 2.66 -11.08
CA PHE A 96 -16.65 2.33 -11.38
C PHE A 96 -15.71 3.47 -10.98
N TRP A 97 -16.04 4.69 -11.37
CA TRP A 97 -15.24 5.87 -11.02
C TRP A 97 -15.24 6.13 -9.52
N TYR A 98 -16.38 6.01 -8.84
CA TYR A 98 -16.44 6.20 -7.39
C TYR A 98 -15.71 5.10 -6.61
N VAL A 99 -15.72 3.85 -7.09
CA VAL A 99 -14.98 2.75 -6.49
C VAL A 99 -13.47 3.00 -6.60
N ASN A 100 -12.98 3.37 -7.79
CA ASN A 100 -11.56 3.67 -7.98
C ASN A 100 -11.12 4.92 -7.18
N LEU A 101 -11.97 5.95 -7.13
CA LEU A 101 -11.73 7.13 -6.28
C LEU A 101 -11.68 6.75 -4.80
N LEU A 102 -12.58 5.88 -4.33
CA LEU A 102 -12.54 5.38 -2.96
C LEU A 102 -11.23 4.64 -2.70
N CYS A 103 -10.84 3.70 -3.56
CA CYS A 103 -9.60 2.94 -3.39
C CYS A 103 -8.36 3.84 -3.35
N PHE A 104 -8.30 4.86 -4.21
CA PHE A 104 -7.25 5.89 -4.17
C PHE A 104 -7.23 6.63 -2.83
N LEU A 105 -8.38 7.16 -2.40
CA LEU A 105 -8.49 7.93 -1.14
C LEU A 105 -8.22 7.08 0.10
N MET A 106 -8.63 5.81 0.08
CA MET A 106 -8.39 4.87 1.18
C MET A 106 -6.89 4.62 1.37
N THR A 107 -6.14 4.45 0.29
CA THR A 107 -4.68 4.33 0.38
C THR A 107 -4.03 5.65 0.81
N LEU A 108 -4.48 6.78 0.26
CA LEU A 108 -3.94 8.10 0.57
C LEU A 108 -4.14 8.50 2.05
N PHE A 109 -5.31 8.21 2.63
CA PHE A 109 -5.65 8.56 4.01
C PHE A 109 -5.28 7.49 5.04
N PHE A 110 -5.04 6.25 4.62
CA PHE A 110 -4.67 5.15 5.50
C PHE A 110 -3.38 4.49 5.00
N ASN A 111 -3.48 3.30 4.46
CA ASN A 111 -2.38 2.54 3.89
C ASN A 111 -2.93 1.58 2.84
N ASN A 112 -2.05 1.02 2.01
CA ASN A 112 -2.44 0.03 0.99
C ASN A 112 -3.06 -1.22 1.61
N ASP A 113 -2.47 -1.77 2.66
CA ASP A 113 -2.92 -3.02 3.26
C ASP A 113 -4.30 -2.85 3.90
N GLY A 114 -4.52 -1.77 4.66
CA GLY A 114 -5.83 -1.43 5.20
C GLY A 114 -6.84 -1.12 4.10
N SER A 115 -6.44 -0.46 3.02
CA SER A 115 -7.30 -0.23 1.86
C SER A 115 -7.78 -1.57 1.25
N ILE A 116 -6.91 -2.57 1.08
CA ILE A 116 -7.31 -3.91 0.62
C ILE A 116 -8.16 -4.64 1.64
N LEU A 117 -7.72 -4.71 2.91
CA LEU A 117 -8.38 -5.47 3.98
C LEU A 117 -9.79 -4.93 4.28
N ILE A 118 -10.00 -3.62 4.14
CA ILE A 118 -11.26 -2.97 4.50
C ILE A 118 -12.14 -2.70 3.28
N THR A 119 -11.60 -2.09 2.22
CA THR A 119 -12.40 -1.69 1.05
C THR A 119 -12.90 -2.92 0.27
N THR A 120 -12.08 -3.97 0.17
CA THR A 120 -12.45 -5.15 -0.64
C THR A 120 -13.68 -5.88 -0.09
N PRO A 121 -13.77 -6.24 1.21
CA PRO A 121 -15.00 -6.85 1.75
C PRO A 121 -16.24 -5.96 1.55
N ILE A 122 -16.10 -4.65 1.71
CA ILE A 122 -17.19 -3.68 1.51
C ILE A 122 -17.67 -3.72 0.07
N LEU A 123 -16.76 -3.67 -0.90
CA LEU A 123 -17.10 -3.72 -2.32
C LEU A 123 -17.72 -5.08 -2.67
N VAL A 124 -17.18 -6.19 -2.17
CA VAL A 124 -17.76 -7.50 -2.42
C VAL A 124 -19.18 -7.59 -1.86
N MET A 125 -19.40 -7.13 -0.63
CA MET A 125 -20.72 -7.06 -0.01
C MET A 125 -21.68 -6.19 -0.85
N LEU A 126 -21.26 -4.98 -1.22
CA LEU A 126 -22.06 -4.05 -2.03
C LEU A 126 -22.47 -4.67 -3.36
N LEU A 127 -21.50 -5.24 -4.09
CA LEU A 127 -21.74 -5.83 -5.41
C LEU A 127 -22.55 -7.13 -5.33
N ASN A 128 -22.45 -7.88 -4.23
CA ASN A 128 -23.28 -9.06 -3.95
C ASN A 128 -24.73 -8.64 -3.65
N ASN A 129 -24.94 -7.60 -2.83
CA ASN A 129 -26.28 -7.09 -2.52
C ASN A 129 -26.94 -6.42 -3.74
N MET A 130 -26.15 -5.92 -4.69
CA MET A 130 -26.64 -5.48 -6.01
C MET A 130 -26.98 -6.66 -6.96
N ASN A 131 -26.81 -7.91 -6.54
CA ASN A 131 -27.05 -9.12 -7.33
C ASN A 131 -26.33 -9.13 -8.69
N LEU A 132 -25.13 -8.53 -8.75
CA LEU A 132 -24.35 -8.52 -9.99
C LEU A 132 -23.78 -9.91 -10.30
N LYS A 133 -23.71 -10.26 -11.58
CA LYS A 133 -23.04 -11.48 -12.05
C LYS A 133 -21.54 -11.39 -11.82
N ASN A 134 -20.85 -12.53 -11.66
CA ASN A 134 -19.41 -12.56 -11.35
C ASN A 134 -18.56 -11.71 -12.33
N HIS A 135 -18.79 -11.81 -13.64
CA HIS A 135 -18.05 -11.04 -14.64
C HIS A 135 -18.26 -9.52 -14.53
N HIS A 136 -19.45 -9.06 -14.10
CA HIS A 136 -19.70 -7.64 -13.84
C HIS A 136 -19.02 -7.13 -12.56
N LYS A 137 -18.68 -8.01 -11.61
CA LYS A 137 -17.99 -7.63 -10.36
C LYS A 137 -16.49 -7.40 -10.56
N ILE A 138 -15.88 -8.16 -11.47
CA ILE A 138 -14.43 -8.16 -11.72
C ILE A 138 -13.90 -6.75 -12.04
N PRO A 139 -14.51 -5.95 -12.94
CA PRO A 139 -14.06 -4.59 -13.21
C PRO A 139 -13.88 -3.73 -11.96
N TYR A 140 -14.86 -3.72 -11.04
CA TYR A 140 -14.82 -2.91 -9.83
C TYR A 140 -13.75 -3.39 -8.85
N LEU A 141 -13.70 -4.70 -8.62
CA LEU A 141 -12.81 -5.29 -7.62
C LEU A 141 -11.35 -5.28 -8.08
N LEU A 142 -11.08 -5.61 -9.34
CA LEU A 142 -9.73 -5.67 -9.88
C LEU A 142 -9.16 -4.26 -10.09
N SER A 143 -9.94 -3.33 -10.67
CA SER A 143 -9.48 -1.94 -10.78
C SER A 143 -9.25 -1.30 -9.42
N GLY A 144 -10.19 -1.48 -8.48
CA GLY A 144 -10.04 -0.98 -7.11
C GLY A 144 -8.79 -1.50 -6.41
N ALA A 145 -8.46 -2.78 -6.56
CA ALA A 145 -7.24 -3.35 -5.97
C ALA A 145 -5.96 -2.78 -6.59
N LEU A 146 -5.89 -2.70 -7.92
CA LEU A 146 -4.73 -2.16 -8.62
C LEU A 146 -4.50 -0.69 -8.25
N ILE A 147 -5.57 0.10 -8.21
CA ILE A 147 -5.49 1.50 -7.79
C ILE A 147 -5.13 1.62 -6.32
N ALA A 148 -5.76 0.85 -5.44
CA ALA A 148 -5.43 0.87 -4.01
C ALA A 148 -3.94 0.59 -3.77
N THR A 149 -3.35 -0.39 -4.45
CA THR A 149 -1.93 -0.70 -4.24
C THR A 149 -1.00 0.30 -4.93
N ALA A 150 -1.28 0.72 -6.17
CA ALA A 150 -0.46 1.70 -6.89
C ALA A 150 -0.46 3.09 -6.23
N SER A 151 -1.53 3.42 -5.49
CA SER A 151 -1.71 4.73 -4.83
C SER A 151 -0.77 4.96 -3.64
N SER A 152 0.11 4.01 -3.32
CA SER A 152 1.16 4.20 -2.31
C SER A 152 2.33 5.04 -2.79
N ALA A 153 2.61 5.03 -4.10
CA ALA A 153 3.77 5.71 -4.68
C ALA A 153 3.78 7.24 -4.45
N PRO A 154 2.67 7.99 -4.67
CA PRO A 154 2.67 9.46 -4.62
C PRO A 154 3.19 10.06 -3.30
N ILE A 155 2.92 9.42 -2.17
CA ILE A 155 3.09 10.02 -0.83
C ILE A 155 4.05 9.23 0.05
N GLY A 156 4.27 7.94 -0.17
CA GLY A 156 5.18 7.13 0.65
C GLY A 156 4.61 6.69 2.00
N VAL A 157 3.87 7.54 2.73
CA VAL A 157 3.29 7.17 4.06
C VAL A 157 2.31 5.99 4.01
N SER A 158 1.76 5.70 2.84
CA SER A 158 0.74 4.67 2.64
C SER A 158 1.30 3.24 2.57
N ASN A 159 2.63 3.06 2.61
CA ASN A 159 3.28 1.77 2.59
C ASN A 159 4.51 1.78 3.53
N ILE A 160 4.60 0.80 4.43
CA ILE A 160 5.71 0.70 5.38
C ILE A 160 7.08 0.62 4.69
N VAL A 161 7.16 -0.07 3.55
CA VAL A 161 8.42 -0.25 2.81
C VAL A 161 8.90 1.07 2.23
N ASN A 162 7.99 1.89 1.74
CA ASN A 162 8.33 3.20 1.18
C ASN A 162 8.92 4.10 2.28
N LEU A 163 8.34 4.08 3.48
CA LEU A 163 8.87 4.82 4.63
C LEU A 163 10.24 4.30 5.10
N ILE A 164 10.45 2.98 5.09
CA ILE A 164 11.77 2.40 5.39
C ILE A 164 12.79 2.82 4.34
N ALA A 165 12.47 2.68 3.06
CA ALA A 165 13.35 3.05 1.96
C ALA A 165 13.66 4.56 1.95
N LEU A 166 12.66 5.39 2.27
CA LEU A 166 12.82 6.83 2.48
C LEU A 166 13.85 7.15 3.57
N LYS A 167 13.79 6.41 4.70
CA LYS A 167 14.75 6.54 5.80
C LYS A 167 16.16 6.05 5.43
N ILE A 168 16.27 5.01 4.61
CA ILE A 168 17.57 4.50 4.12
C ILE A 168 18.27 5.52 3.21
N VAL A 169 17.53 6.20 2.33
CA VAL A 169 18.08 7.23 1.41
C VAL A 169 18.24 8.60 2.09
N ASP A 170 17.86 8.71 3.36
CA ASP A 170 17.84 9.96 4.12
C ASP A 170 17.08 11.10 3.41
N MET A 171 15.96 10.74 2.77
CA MET A 171 15.10 11.69 2.06
C MET A 171 13.93 12.09 2.96
N SER A 172 13.53 13.36 2.98
CA SER A 172 12.37 13.77 3.76
C SER A 172 11.07 13.39 3.06
N LEU A 173 10.01 13.11 3.84
CA LEU A 173 8.69 12.79 3.28
C LEU A 173 8.16 13.92 2.38
N TYR A 174 8.43 15.17 2.78
CA TYR A 174 8.11 16.35 1.98
C TYR A 174 8.80 16.29 0.60
N SER A 175 10.11 16.04 0.57
CA SER A 175 10.85 15.99 -0.70
C SER A 175 10.40 14.84 -1.60
N HIS A 176 10.09 13.67 -1.03
CA HIS A 176 9.51 12.55 -1.76
C HIS A 176 8.21 12.97 -2.43
N ALA A 177 7.28 13.55 -1.66
CA ALA A 177 5.99 13.97 -2.19
C ALA A 177 6.14 15.08 -3.23
N ALA A 178 7.03 16.06 -3.03
CA ALA A 178 7.25 17.15 -3.98
C ALA A 178 7.73 16.65 -5.35
N MET A 179 8.59 15.63 -5.37
CA MET A 179 9.12 15.03 -6.60
C MET A 179 8.20 13.95 -7.20
N MET A 180 7.45 13.21 -6.37
CA MET A 180 6.68 12.03 -6.80
C MET A 180 5.20 12.28 -7.01
N PHE A 181 4.59 13.20 -6.27
CA PHE A 181 3.13 13.31 -6.19
C PHE A 181 2.49 13.54 -7.57
N VAL A 182 3.05 14.47 -8.36
CA VAL A 182 2.52 14.79 -9.69
C VAL A 182 2.75 13.64 -10.69
N PRO A 183 3.99 13.13 -10.91
CA PRO A 183 4.22 12.00 -11.81
C PRO A 183 3.37 10.78 -11.46
N ALA A 184 3.35 10.36 -10.19
CA ALA A 184 2.63 9.17 -9.77
C ALA A 184 1.11 9.36 -9.85
N THR A 185 0.57 10.53 -9.52
CA THR A 185 -0.88 10.78 -9.64
C THR A 185 -1.34 10.83 -11.09
N LEU A 186 -0.55 11.44 -12.00
CA LEU A 186 -0.83 11.39 -13.43
C LEU A 186 -0.72 9.96 -13.98
N GLY A 187 0.26 9.19 -13.52
CA GLY A 187 0.36 7.75 -13.76
C GLY A 187 -0.89 6.98 -13.32
N LEU A 188 -1.42 7.27 -12.13
CA LEU A 188 -2.66 6.67 -11.63
C LEU A 188 -3.87 7.05 -12.48
N PHE A 189 -3.97 8.30 -12.96
CA PHE A 189 -5.02 8.69 -13.89
C PHE A 189 -4.94 7.91 -15.21
N LEU A 190 -3.74 7.71 -15.75
CA LEU A 190 -3.54 6.85 -16.92
C LEU A 190 -3.97 5.41 -16.61
N LEU A 191 -3.56 4.85 -15.47
CA LEU A 191 -3.94 3.50 -15.05
C LEU A 191 -5.46 3.32 -14.96
N VAL A 192 -6.17 4.23 -14.28
CA VAL A 192 -7.64 4.17 -14.21
C VAL A 192 -8.25 4.33 -15.61
N GLY A 193 -7.70 5.21 -16.45
CA GLY A 193 -8.15 5.40 -17.83
C GLY A 193 -8.02 4.12 -18.66
N LEU A 194 -6.86 3.46 -18.60
CA LEU A 194 -6.61 2.18 -19.29
C LEU A 194 -7.50 1.05 -18.76
N LEU A 195 -7.69 0.98 -17.43
CA LEU A 195 -8.61 0.02 -16.81
C LEU A 195 -10.06 0.27 -17.25
N PHE A 196 -10.49 1.53 -17.31
CA PHE A 196 -11.80 1.90 -17.82
C PHE A 196 -11.96 1.46 -19.27
N LEU A 197 -11.00 1.77 -20.15
CA LEU A 197 -11.04 1.36 -21.55
C LEU A 197 -11.10 -0.17 -21.69
N LYS A 198 -10.32 -0.89 -20.87
CA LYS A 198 -10.30 -2.36 -20.85
C LYS A 198 -11.63 -2.96 -20.42
N PHE A 199 -12.27 -2.40 -19.39
CA PHE A 199 -13.50 -2.96 -18.80
C PHE A 199 -14.80 -2.29 -19.27
N ARG A 200 -14.74 -1.23 -20.09
CA ARG A 200 -15.93 -0.47 -20.50
C ARG A 200 -17.06 -1.34 -21.05
N LYS A 201 -16.71 -2.43 -21.73
CA LYS A 201 -17.68 -3.38 -22.31
C LYS A 201 -18.27 -4.35 -21.28
N ASP A 202 -17.55 -4.63 -20.20
CA ASP A 202 -17.95 -5.55 -19.13
C ASP A 202 -18.72 -4.84 -18.01
N LEU A 203 -18.70 -3.50 -17.98
CA LEU A 203 -19.41 -2.72 -16.98
C LEU A 203 -20.92 -2.70 -17.27
N PRO A 204 -21.78 -3.09 -16.30
CA PRO A 204 -23.22 -2.98 -16.46
C PRO A 204 -23.63 -1.51 -16.58
N LYS A 205 -24.38 -1.16 -17.63
CA LYS A 205 -24.87 0.21 -17.82
C LYS A 205 -25.85 0.63 -16.72
N VAL A 206 -26.71 -0.31 -16.32
CA VAL A 206 -27.74 -0.13 -15.29
C VAL A 206 -27.46 -1.07 -14.13
N ILE A 207 -27.48 -0.55 -12.92
CA ILE A 207 -27.38 -1.29 -11.67
C ILE A 207 -28.59 -0.97 -10.78
N PRO A 208 -28.98 -1.88 -9.86
CA PRO A 208 -30.09 -1.62 -8.94
C PRO A 208 -29.83 -0.40 -8.06
N THR A 209 -30.85 0.45 -7.90
CA THR A 209 -30.79 1.67 -7.07
C THR A 209 -31.18 1.40 -5.62
N ASN A 210 -32.07 0.43 -5.37
CA ASN A 210 -32.51 0.04 -4.03
C ASN A 210 -31.74 -1.17 -3.52
N VAL A 211 -30.53 -0.93 -3.00
CA VAL A 211 -29.71 -1.96 -2.36
C VAL A 211 -30.04 -1.99 -0.86
N LYS A 212 -30.64 -3.08 -0.39
CA LYS A 212 -30.89 -3.33 1.05
C LYS A 212 -29.73 -4.14 1.65
N GLY A 213 -29.51 -4.02 2.97
CA GLY A 213 -28.56 -4.86 3.71
C GLY A 213 -27.09 -4.46 3.62
N ILE A 214 -26.77 -3.17 3.45
CA ILE A 214 -25.39 -2.63 3.40
C ILE A 214 -24.79 -2.48 4.83
N SER A 215 -25.10 -3.42 5.73
CA SER A 215 -24.59 -3.44 7.10
C SER A 215 -23.65 -4.63 7.27
N LEU A 216 -22.37 -4.37 7.59
CA LEU A 216 -21.43 -5.44 7.94
C LEU A 216 -21.94 -6.26 9.14
N PRO A 217 -21.74 -7.59 9.17
CA PRO A 217 -22.27 -8.47 10.24
C PRO A 217 -21.85 -8.08 11.66
N SER A 218 -20.67 -7.47 11.83
CA SER A 218 -20.18 -6.97 13.14
C SER A 218 -20.86 -5.68 13.60
N TYR A 219 -21.71 -5.08 12.76
CA TYR A 219 -22.39 -3.82 13.01
C TYR A 219 -23.88 -4.09 13.20
N HIS A 220 -24.32 -4.20 14.45
CA HIS A 220 -25.73 -4.48 14.74
C HIS A 220 -26.60 -3.29 14.28
N PRO A 221 -27.62 -3.49 13.41
CA PRO A 221 -28.47 -2.41 12.88
C PRO A 221 -29.14 -1.56 13.98
N LEU A 222 -29.43 -2.17 15.15
CA LEU A 222 -30.02 -1.46 16.30
C LEU A 222 -29.08 -0.46 17.00
N MET A 223 -27.75 -0.53 16.81
CA MET A 223 -26.84 0.54 17.28
C MET A 223 -26.94 1.80 16.41
N GLN A 224 -27.49 1.69 15.19
CA GLN A 224 -27.57 2.79 14.24
C GLN A 224 -28.62 3.84 14.64
N ASN A 225 -29.71 3.38 15.30
CA ASN A 225 -30.81 4.24 15.73
C ASN A 225 -30.57 4.92 17.09
N SER A 226 -29.55 4.53 17.86
CA SER A 226 -29.27 5.12 19.18
C SER A 226 -28.23 6.24 19.16
N ILE A 227 -27.39 6.31 18.12
CA ILE A 227 -26.24 7.24 18.07
C ILE A 227 -26.51 8.49 17.23
N TYR A 228 -27.32 8.38 16.17
CA TYR A 228 -27.59 9.49 15.24
C TYR A 228 -29.09 9.77 15.14
N ASN A 229 -29.48 11.03 15.29
CA ASN A 229 -30.88 11.46 15.19
C ASN A 229 -31.42 11.41 13.74
N SER A 230 -30.53 11.58 12.75
CA SER A 230 -30.88 11.54 11.33
C SER A 230 -29.72 11.07 10.44
N GLY A 231 -30.03 10.65 9.21
CA GLY A 231 -29.00 10.33 8.21
C GLY A 231 -28.13 11.53 7.80
N ALA A 232 -28.66 12.75 7.94
CA ALA A 232 -27.92 13.99 7.71
C ALA A 232 -26.89 14.24 8.81
N ASP A 233 -27.25 14.00 10.07
CA ASP A 233 -26.35 14.15 11.22
C ASP A 233 -25.19 13.15 11.15
N ARG A 234 -25.50 11.87 10.84
CA ARG A 234 -24.47 10.85 10.59
C ARG A 234 -23.51 11.29 9.48
N SER A 235 -24.03 11.85 8.39
CA SER A 235 -23.22 12.32 7.28
C SER A 235 -22.33 13.52 7.63
N LYS A 236 -22.84 14.44 8.46
CA LYS A 236 -22.08 15.58 8.97
C LYS A 236 -20.96 15.10 9.89
N PHE A 237 -21.26 14.16 10.79
CA PHE A 237 -20.29 13.55 11.69
C PHE A 237 -19.16 12.83 10.93
N MET A 238 -19.51 11.95 9.97
CA MET A 238 -18.51 11.24 9.14
C MET A 238 -17.63 12.21 8.36
N ARG A 239 -18.21 13.28 7.81
CA ARG A 239 -17.46 14.30 7.09
C ARG A 239 -16.47 15.04 8.01
N ASN A 240 -16.88 15.36 9.25
CA ASN A 240 -16.00 16.01 10.21
C ASN A 240 -14.81 15.11 10.61
N ILE A 241 -15.05 13.81 10.83
CA ILE A 241 -13.98 12.84 11.06
C ILE A 241 -13.03 12.77 9.87
N LEU A 242 -13.56 12.72 8.64
CA LEU A 242 -12.74 12.72 7.43
C LEU A 242 -11.89 13.98 7.31
N PHE A 243 -12.45 15.17 7.60
CA PHE A 243 -11.67 16.41 7.62
C PHE A 243 -10.58 16.38 8.68
N PHE A 244 -10.84 15.80 9.85
CA PHE A 244 -9.82 15.61 10.87
C PHE A 244 -8.70 14.68 10.38
N VAL A 245 -9.03 13.54 9.80
CA VAL A 245 -8.03 12.59 9.25
C VAL A 245 -7.23 13.25 8.13
N PHE A 246 -7.88 14.03 7.27
CA PHE A 246 -7.22 14.82 6.24
C PHE A 246 -6.25 15.85 6.82
N ALA A 247 -6.66 16.57 7.88
CA ALA A 247 -5.80 17.52 8.58
C ALA A 247 -4.59 16.82 9.24
N VAL A 248 -4.77 15.64 9.84
CA VAL A 248 -3.66 14.81 10.35
C VAL A 248 -2.73 14.42 9.21
N ARG A 249 -3.24 14.08 8.03
CA ARG A 249 -2.39 13.76 6.87
C ARG A 249 -1.58 14.96 6.39
N ILE A 250 -2.19 16.15 6.31
CA ILE A 250 -1.47 17.39 6.00
C ILE A 250 -0.39 17.66 7.05
N SER A 251 -0.69 17.44 8.34
CA SER A 251 0.27 17.70 9.42
C SER A 251 1.50 16.79 9.35
N LEU A 252 1.41 15.59 8.76
CA LEU A 252 2.59 14.73 8.51
C LEU A 252 3.60 15.39 7.58
N PHE A 253 3.12 16.01 6.49
CA PHE A 253 3.99 16.71 5.54
C PHE A 253 4.54 17.99 6.14
N PHE A 254 3.69 18.74 6.85
CA PHE A 254 4.14 19.94 7.55
C PHE A 254 5.22 19.59 8.59
N ALA A 255 5.02 18.55 9.39
CA ALA A 255 6.03 18.06 10.33
C ALA A 255 7.33 17.66 9.64
N SER A 256 7.24 16.90 8.53
CA SER A 256 8.43 16.57 7.75
C SER A 256 9.15 17.80 7.19
N TYR A 257 8.42 18.87 6.83
CA TYR A 257 9.00 20.10 6.32
C TYR A 257 9.75 20.88 7.41
N VAL A 258 9.23 20.88 8.64
CA VAL A 258 9.88 21.54 9.79
C VAL A 258 10.78 20.61 10.62
N ASN A 259 11.14 19.44 10.08
CA ASN A 259 12.00 18.43 10.72
C ASN A 259 11.46 17.83 12.04
N ILE A 260 10.14 17.81 12.23
CA ILE A 260 9.49 17.06 13.31
C ILE A 260 9.27 15.61 12.85
N PRO A 261 9.54 14.59 13.70
CA PRO A 261 9.28 13.20 13.35
C PRO A 261 7.83 12.95 12.91
N VAL A 262 7.66 12.39 11.71
CA VAL A 262 6.34 12.04 11.15
C VAL A 262 5.57 11.09 12.06
N SER A 263 6.29 10.16 12.70
CA SER A 263 5.74 9.20 13.66
C SER A 263 5.04 9.89 14.85
N LEU A 264 5.60 10.99 15.35
CA LEU A 264 5.02 11.74 16.46
C LEU A 264 3.67 12.34 16.09
N MET A 265 3.58 13.03 14.93
CA MET A 265 2.32 13.59 14.46
C MET A 265 1.27 12.53 14.15
N ALA A 266 1.69 11.40 13.58
CA ALA A 266 0.79 10.27 13.34
C ALA A 266 0.20 9.73 14.66
N VAL A 267 1.05 9.54 15.68
CA VAL A 267 0.62 9.10 17.01
C VAL A 267 -0.34 10.11 17.64
N LEU A 268 -0.01 11.40 17.66
CA LEU A 268 -0.87 12.44 18.21
C LEU A 268 -2.26 12.45 17.53
N GLY A 269 -2.30 12.41 16.20
CA GLY A 269 -3.55 12.33 15.44
C GLY A 269 -4.37 11.09 15.79
N SER A 270 -3.71 9.92 15.91
CA SER A 270 -4.36 8.67 16.28
C SER A 270 -4.90 8.68 17.72
N LEU A 271 -4.18 9.26 18.67
CA LEU A 271 -4.58 9.37 20.08
C LEU A 271 -5.76 10.32 20.26
N ILE A 272 -5.76 11.45 19.56
CA ILE A 272 -6.90 12.39 19.56
C ILE A 272 -8.14 11.69 19.02
N LEU A 273 -8.03 10.98 17.90
CA LEU A 273 -9.16 10.26 17.31
C LEU A 273 -9.64 9.10 18.20
N LEU A 274 -8.71 8.39 18.85
CA LEU A 274 -9.03 7.35 19.82
C LEU A 274 -9.71 7.90 21.07
N GLY A 275 -9.28 9.07 21.55
CA GLY A 275 -9.94 9.81 22.64
C GLY A 275 -11.35 10.24 22.26
N TRP A 276 -11.55 10.72 21.02
CA TRP A 276 -12.88 11.04 20.50
C TRP A 276 -13.78 9.81 20.46
N ARG A 277 -13.26 8.66 19.98
CA ARG A 277 -13.97 7.38 20.00
C ARG A 277 -14.37 6.96 21.41
N TRP A 278 -13.44 7.06 22.36
CA TRP A 278 -13.73 6.70 23.74
C TRP A 278 -14.78 7.62 24.37
N ALA A 279 -14.67 8.94 24.14
CA ALA A 279 -15.64 9.91 24.66
C ALA A 279 -17.05 9.68 24.11
N TYR A 280 -17.17 9.38 22.82
CA TYR A 280 -18.44 9.29 22.10
C TYR A 280 -19.08 7.89 22.15
N LEU A 281 -18.30 6.84 21.90
CA LEU A 281 -18.80 5.45 21.87
C LEU A 281 -18.63 4.71 23.21
N LYS A 282 -17.92 5.29 24.18
CA LYS A 282 -17.60 4.67 25.49
C LYS A 282 -16.89 3.32 25.40
N VAL A 283 -16.24 3.04 24.26
CA VAL A 283 -15.42 1.84 24.06
C VAL A 283 -14.01 2.11 24.56
N ALA A 284 -13.50 1.25 25.44
CA ALA A 284 -12.17 1.40 26.04
C ALA A 284 -11.06 1.22 24.99
N PRO A 285 -9.97 2.02 25.05
CA PRO A 285 -8.89 1.98 24.07
C PRO A 285 -8.06 0.69 24.07
N GLY A 286 -8.13 -0.11 25.14
CA GLY A 286 -7.39 -1.36 25.26
C GLY A 286 -7.74 -2.41 24.20
N ASP A 287 -8.90 -2.30 23.54
CA ASP A 287 -9.28 -3.20 22.45
C ASP A 287 -8.38 -3.05 21.21
N MET A 288 -7.69 -1.91 21.07
CA MET A 288 -6.72 -1.68 19.99
C MET A 288 -5.55 -2.66 20.04
N LEU A 289 -5.13 -3.12 21.23
CA LEU A 289 -4.05 -4.10 21.35
C LEU A 289 -4.39 -5.43 20.66
N LYS A 290 -5.66 -5.82 20.61
CA LYS A 290 -6.10 -7.06 19.96
C LYS A 290 -6.40 -6.87 18.47
N LYS A 291 -6.91 -5.70 18.08
CA LYS A 291 -7.33 -5.42 16.71
C LYS A 291 -6.18 -5.01 15.79
N THR A 292 -5.10 -4.48 16.35
CA THR A 292 -3.97 -3.99 15.54
C THR A 292 -3.12 -5.16 15.03
N PRO A 293 -2.77 -5.20 13.73
CA PRO A 293 -2.00 -6.28 13.11
C PRO A 293 -0.49 -6.16 13.42
N TRP A 294 -0.08 -6.56 14.63
CA TRP A 294 1.32 -6.51 15.09
C TRP A 294 2.30 -7.26 14.17
N TYR A 295 1.81 -8.25 13.43
CA TYR A 295 2.62 -9.02 12.49
C TYR A 295 3.26 -8.16 11.40
N ILE A 296 2.70 -6.98 11.06
CA ILE A 296 3.28 -6.07 10.07
C ILE A 296 4.65 -5.56 10.53
N ILE A 297 4.79 -5.23 11.83
CA ILE A 297 6.07 -4.77 12.40
C ILE A 297 7.08 -5.92 12.41
N ILE A 298 6.65 -7.09 12.89
CA ILE A 298 7.49 -8.29 12.97
C ILE A 298 7.98 -8.67 11.57
N PHE A 299 7.09 -8.61 10.58
CA PHE A 299 7.42 -8.86 9.18
C PHE A 299 8.42 -7.86 8.63
N ALA A 300 8.18 -6.55 8.80
CA ALA A 300 9.09 -5.51 8.31
C ALA A 300 10.48 -5.60 8.95
N PHE A 301 10.54 -5.85 10.27
CA PHE A 301 11.79 -6.08 10.99
C PHE A 301 12.53 -7.31 10.48
N SER A 302 11.85 -8.45 10.43
CA SER A 302 12.46 -9.70 9.98
C SER A 302 12.94 -9.62 8.53
N MET A 303 12.15 -9.01 7.66
CA MET A 303 12.52 -8.82 6.26
C MET A 303 13.76 -7.93 6.14
N TYR A 304 13.84 -6.84 6.91
CA TYR A 304 15.01 -5.96 6.88
C TYR A 304 16.26 -6.66 7.43
N VAL A 305 16.15 -7.46 8.50
CA VAL A 305 17.26 -8.29 9.00
C VAL A 305 17.79 -9.21 7.90
N ILE A 306 16.91 -9.90 7.16
CA ILE A 306 17.32 -10.79 6.08
C ILE A 306 18.03 -10.02 4.97
N ILE A 307 17.49 -8.89 4.52
CA ILE A 307 18.11 -8.08 3.46
C ILE A 307 19.44 -7.47 3.93
N TYR A 308 19.50 -6.99 5.16
CA TYR A 308 20.73 -6.46 5.76
C TYR A 308 21.81 -7.55 5.86
N GLY A 309 21.42 -8.77 6.23
CA GLY A 309 22.31 -9.93 6.22
C GLY A 309 22.82 -10.28 4.83
N LEU A 310 21.98 -10.17 3.79
CA LEU A 310 22.41 -10.32 2.39
C LEU A 310 23.41 -9.24 1.98
N ASN A 311 23.22 -7.99 2.43
CA ASN A 311 24.15 -6.91 2.21
C ASN A 311 25.52 -7.21 2.84
N ASN A 312 25.54 -7.65 4.08
CA ASN A 312 26.78 -7.96 4.82
C ASN A 312 27.61 -9.10 4.21
N ILE A 313 26.98 -10.03 3.47
CA ILE A 313 27.69 -11.13 2.79
C ILE A 313 28.16 -10.76 1.36
N GLY A 314 28.03 -9.50 0.95
CA GLY A 314 28.53 -9.00 -0.34
C GLY A 314 27.58 -9.17 -1.53
N LEU A 315 26.29 -9.49 -1.31
CA LEU A 315 25.32 -9.53 -2.42
C LEU A 315 25.23 -8.16 -3.11
N THR A 316 25.36 -7.10 -2.32
CA THR A 316 25.26 -5.72 -2.80
C THR A 316 26.37 -5.38 -3.78
N ASP A 317 27.60 -5.90 -3.59
CA ASP A 317 28.72 -5.66 -4.53
C ASP A 317 28.43 -6.24 -5.92
N TRP A 318 27.84 -7.43 -5.96
CA TRP A 318 27.40 -8.04 -7.21
C TRP A 318 26.28 -7.25 -7.87
N LEU A 319 25.30 -6.80 -7.08
CA LEU A 319 24.20 -5.96 -7.56
C LEU A 319 24.67 -4.59 -8.04
N ILE A 320 25.70 -4.00 -7.41
CA ILE A 320 26.32 -2.75 -7.86
C ILE A 320 26.87 -2.92 -9.27
N GLY A 321 27.61 -4.00 -9.53
CA GLY A 321 28.13 -4.28 -10.88
C GLY A 321 27.03 -4.36 -11.93
N PHE A 322 25.88 -4.94 -11.58
CA PHE A 322 24.73 -5.07 -12.48
C PHE A 322 23.94 -3.77 -12.66
N MET A 323 23.74 -3.00 -11.59
CA MET A 323 22.89 -1.79 -11.58
C MET A 323 23.64 -0.52 -11.97
N ARG A 324 24.97 -0.44 -11.78
CA ARG A 324 25.78 0.76 -12.11
C ARG A 324 25.62 1.22 -13.57
N PRO A 325 25.61 0.34 -14.59
CA PRO A 325 25.34 0.75 -15.98
C PRO A 325 23.94 1.32 -16.21
N LEU A 326 22.97 0.98 -15.36
CA LEU A 326 21.59 1.46 -15.48
C LEU A 326 21.46 2.91 -15.01
N VAL A 327 22.29 3.30 -14.04
CA VAL A 327 22.28 4.62 -13.40
C VAL A 327 23.38 5.57 -13.90
N SER A 328 24.28 5.11 -14.76
CA SER A 328 25.39 5.92 -15.32
C SER A 328 25.01 6.73 -16.56
N GLY A 329 23.78 6.60 -17.05
CA GLY A 329 23.26 7.37 -18.19
C GLY A 329 22.71 8.74 -17.79
N ASN A 330 21.90 9.34 -18.66
CA ASN A 330 21.12 10.52 -18.28
C ASN A 330 20.00 10.17 -17.29
N LEU A 331 19.44 11.17 -16.62
CA LEU A 331 18.39 10.96 -15.59
C LEU A 331 17.15 10.22 -16.13
N LEU A 332 16.82 10.38 -17.42
CA LEU A 332 15.72 9.65 -18.05
C LEU A 332 16.04 8.16 -18.13
N HIS A 333 17.25 7.81 -18.59
CA HIS A 333 17.73 6.44 -18.63
C HIS A 333 17.75 5.82 -17.24
N THR A 334 18.31 6.54 -16.26
CA THR A 334 18.31 6.14 -14.84
C THR A 334 16.90 5.87 -14.35
N SER A 335 15.96 6.80 -14.55
CA SER A 335 14.58 6.64 -14.12
C SER A 335 13.91 5.42 -14.75
N VAL A 336 13.97 5.29 -16.08
CA VAL A 336 13.29 4.22 -16.80
C VAL A 336 13.89 2.86 -16.47
N MET A 337 15.22 2.71 -16.52
CA MET A 337 15.88 1.43 -16.29
C MET A 337 15.74 0.96 -14.85
N MET A 338 15.88 1.85 -13.87
CA MET A 338 15.69 1.51 -12.46
C MET A 338 14.25 1.10 -12.18
N GLY A 339 13.27 1.83 -12.70
CA GLY A 339 11.87 1.48 -12.52
C GLY A 339 11.48 0.16 -13.18
N ILE A 340 12.02 -0.14 -14.38
CA ILE A 340 11.83 -1.45 -15.04
C ILE A 340 12.46 -2.57 -14.21
N LEU A 341 13.72 -2.40 -13.79
CA LEU A 341 14.41 -3.39 -12.97
C LEU A 341 13.62 -3.70 -11.69
N LEU A 342 13.21 -2.67 -10.96
CA LEU A 342 12.44 -2.86 -9.73
C LEU A 342 11.05 -3.42 -9.98
N SER A 343 10.43 -3.13 -11.13
CA SER A 343 9.19 -3.80 -11.54
C SER A 343 9.41 -5.31 -11.67
N VAL A 344 10.47 -5.73 -12.35
CA VAL A 344 10.80 -7.15 -12.54
C VAL A 344 11.13 -7.80 -11.20
N LEU A 345 12.04 -7.23 -10.42
CA LEU A 345 12.43 -7.76 -9.11
C LEU A 345 11.24 -7.86 -8.16
N SER A 346 10.35 -6.88 -8.14
CA SER A 346 9.16 -6.92 -7.28
C SER A 346 8.20 -8.03 -7.68
N ASN A 347 8.05 -8.33 -8.98
CA ASN A 347 7.20 -9.44 -9.40
C ASN A 347 7.79 -10.83 -9.10
N ILE A 348 9.13 -10.93 -9.00
CA ILE A 348 9.84 -12.18 -8.67
C ILE A 348 9.89 -12.39 -7.15
N PHE A 349 10.26 -11.35 -6.40
CA PHE A 349 10.60 -11.44 -4.99
C PHE A 349 9.60 -10.79 -4.05
N ASN A 350 8.56 -10.12 -4.56
CA ASN A 350 7.66 -9.21 -3.83
C ASN A 350 8.25 -7.79 -3.64
N ASN A 351 7.37 -6.80 -3.48
CA ASN A 351 7.76 -5.39 -3.39
C ASN A 351 8.60 -5.05 -2.15
N HIS A 352 8.38 -5.73 -1.03
CA HIS A 352 9.15 -5.53 0.21
C HIS A 352 10.66 -5.76 0.02
N PRO A 353 11.13 -6.99 -0.27
CA PRO A 353 12.55 -7.26 -0.44
C PRO A 353 13.13 -6.53 -1.66
N ALA A 354 12.39 -6.42 -2.76
CA ALA A 354 12.89 -5.78 -3.97
C ALA A 354 13.25 -4.30 -3.74
N LEU A 355 12.35 -3.53 -3.12
CA LEU A 355 12.60 -2.12 -2.82
C LEU A 355 13.73 -1.95 -1.81
N MET A 356 13.81 -2.78 -0.76
CA MET A 356 14.90 -2.71 0.22
C MET A 356 16.26 -2.99 -0.42
N VAL A 357 16.38 -4.08 -1.17
CA VAL A 357 17.61 -4.46 -1.88
C VAL A 357 18.01 -3.37 -2.87
N GLY A 358 17.08 -2.90 -3.70
CA GLY A 358 17.35 -1.84 -4.67
C GLY A 358 17.82 -0.55 -4.00
N THR A 359 17.21 -0.18 -2.88
CA THR A 359 17.55 1.06 -2.15
C THR A 359 18.90 0.99 -1.46
N ILE A 360 19.22 -0.11 -0.77
CA ILE A 360 20.52 -0.30 -0.12
C ILE A 360 21.63 -0.35 -1.19
N THR A 361 21.38 -1.00 -2.32
CA THR A 361 22.35 -1.04 -3.42
C THR A 361 22.65 0.35 -3.97
N LEU A 362 21.63 1.21 -4.15
CA LEU A 362 21.82 2.59 -4.59
C LEU A 362 22.66 3.42 -3.61
N MET A 363 22.47 3.23 -2.29
CA MET A 363 23.25 3.95 -1.28
C MET A 363 24.73 3.59 -1.29
N ASN A 364 25.09 2.41 -1.81
CA ASN A 364 26.47 1.94 -1.92
C ASN A 364 27.13 2.23 -3.29
N MET A 365 26.48 3.04 -4.17
CA MET A 365 26.99 3.35 -5.52
C MET A 365 27.74 4.68 -5.63
N ASP A 366 27.77 5.50 -4.58
CA ASP A 366 28.32 6.86 -4.59
C ASP A 366 27.75 7.73 -5.73
N LEU A 367 26.43 7.70 -5.90
CA LEU A 367 25.73 8.51 -6.90
C LEU A 367 25.65 9.97 -6.47
N ASP A 368 25.60 10.89 -7.44
CA ASP A 368 25.28 12.27 -7.14
C ASP A 368 23.87 12.38 -6.51
N PRO A 369 23.61 13.41 -5.68
CA PRO A 369 22.37 13.50 -4.91
C PRO A 369 21.08 13.50 -5.74
N LEU A 370 21.12 14.02 -6.98
CA LEU A 370 19.94 14.09 -7.84
C LEU A 370 19.68 12.74 -8.49
N SER A 371 20.71 12.09 -9.03
CA SER A 371 20.61 10.74 -9.59
C SER A 371 20.17 9.72 -8.56
N LEU A 372 20.68 9.81 -7.32
CA LEU A 372 20.25 8.96 -6.20
C LEU A 372 18.74 9.11 -5.95
N LYS A 373 18.25 10.35 -5.85
CA LYS A 373 16.81 10.62 -5.65
C LYS A 373 15.98 10.11 -6.81
N VAL A 374 16.37 10.37 -8.06
CA VAL A 374 15.64 9.89 -9.24
C VAL A 374 15.61 8.36 -9.31
N ALA A 375 16.73 7.69 -9.04
CA ALA A 375 16.81 6.23 -9.00
C ALA A 375 15.95 5.64 -7.88
N TYR A 376 15.98 6.25 -6.68
CA TYR A 376 15.12 5.85 -5.56
C TYR A 376 13.63 6.02 -5.90
N LEU A 377 13.23 7.16 -6.44
CA LEU A 377 11.85 7.42 -6.83
C LEU A 377 11.40 6.44 -7.92
N ALA A 378 12.27 6.15 -8.89
CA ALA A 378 12.03 5.11 -9.88
C ALA A 378 11.86 3.71 -9.26
N ASN A 379 12.66 3.37 -8.24
CA ASN A 379 12.50 2.13 -7.48
C ASN A 379 11.12 2.04 -6.84
N VAL A 380 10.62 3.13 -6.23
CA VAL A 380 9.28 3.18 -5.63
C VAL A 380 8.19 2.99 -6.68
N VAL A 381 8.31 3.61 -7.87
CA VAL A 381 7.34 3.41 -8.97
C VAL A 381 7.35 1.94 -9.42
N GLY A 382 8.54 1.34 -9.57
CA GLY A 382 8.68 -0.08 -9.92
C GLY A 382 8.10 -1.02 -8.87
N SER A 383 8.31 -0.73 -7.58
CA SER A 383 7.85 -1.57 -6.47
C SER A 383 6.37 -1.44 -6.15
N ASP A 384 5.76 -0.28 -6.40
CA ASP A 384 4.33 -0.07 -6.09
C ASP A 384 3.43 -0.24 -7.31
N MET A 385 3.82 0.28 -8.47
CA MET A 385 3.03 0.18 -9.70
C MET A 385 3.47 -1.03 -10.54
N GLY A 386 4.77 -1.21 -10.75
CA GLY A 386 5.32 -2.29 -11.56
C GLY A 386 5.10 -3.68 -10.98
N ALA A 387 5.14 -3.80 -9.65
CA ALA A 387 4.85 -5.03 -8.90
C ALA A 387 3.43 -5.58 -9.09
N LEU A 388 2.54 -4.83 -9.75
CA LEU A 388 1.17 -5.26 -10.03
C LEU A 388 1.04 -6.06 -11.33
N LEU A 389 2.14 -6.37 -12.02
CA LEU A 389 2.10 -7.15 -13.25
C LEU A 389 1.57 -8.57 -13.01
N ILE A 390 2.02 -9.21 -11.92
CA ILE A 390 1.66 -10.58 -11.52
C ILE A 390 1.15 -10.57 -10.08
N PRO A 391 0.20 -11.43 -9.69
CA PRO A 391 -0.36 -11.41 -8.35
C PRO A 391 0.64 -11.61 -7.19
N MET A 392 1.80 -12.21 -7.46
CA MET A 392 2.88 -12.42 -6.47
C MET A 392 3.61 -11.14 -6.10
N GLY A 393 3.57 -10.10 -6.94
CA GLY A 393 4.46 -8.96 -6.77
C GLY A 393 4.14 -8.11 -5.54
N THR A 394 2.92 -8.21 -4.98
CA THR A 394 2.57 -7.56 -3.71
C THR A 394 1.76 -8.50 -2.81
N LEU A 395 2.04 -8.49 -1.51
CA LEU A 395 1.24 -9.23 -0.52
C LEU A 395 -0.21 -8.76 -0.50
N ALA A 396 -0.43 -7.46 -0.70
CA ALA A 396 -1.73 -6.84 -0.86
C ALA A 396 -2.58 -7.54 -1.95
N THR A 397 -2.01 -7.87 -3.10
CA THR A 397 -2.74 -8.56 -4.17
C THR A 397 -3.10 -9.99 -3.80
N LEU A 398 -2.22 -10.72 -3.12
CA LEU A 398 -2.50 -12.07 -2.62
C LEU A 398 -3.62 -12.05 -1.55
N MET A 399 -3.58 -11.08 -0.63
CA MET A 399 -4.64 -10.87 0.35
C MET A 399 -5.97 -10.53 -0.32
N TRP A 400 -5.96 -9.63 -1.30
CA TRP A 400 -7.14 -9.27 -2.08
C TRP A 400 -7.77 -10.49 -2.75
N MET A 401 -6.99 -11.33 -3.44
CA MET A 401 -7.51 -12.54 -4.09
C MET A 401 -8.16 -13.50 -3.09
N HIS A 402 -7.61 -13.61 -1.88
CA HIS A 402 -8.19 -14.43 -0.80
C HIS A 402 -9.52 -13.87 -0.31
N ILE A 403 -9.61 -12.56 -0.09
CA ILE A 403 -10.84 -11.89 0.36
C ILE A 403 -11.95 -12.02 -0.69
N VAL A 404 -11.63 -11.74 -1.95
CA VAL A 404 -12.58 -11.82 -3.07
C VAL A 404 -13.11 -13.25 -3.23
N ARG A 405 -12.23 -14.26 -3.09
CA ARG A 405 -12.62 -15.68 -3.09
C ARG A 405 -13.55 -16.03 -1.93
N LYS A 406 -13.24 -15.57 -0.70
CA LYS A 406 -14.13 -15.75 0.47
C LYS A 406 -15.50 -15.11 0.27
N GLY A 407 -15.56 -13.99 -0.43
CA GLY A 407 -16.81 -13.31 -0.78
C GLY A 407 -17.54 -13.87 -2.00
N ASN A 408 -17.25 -15.12 -2.40
CA ASN A 408 -17.87 -15.85 -3.51
C ASN A 408 -17.69 -15.20 -4.89
N VAL A 409 -16.64 -14.38 -5.08
CA VAL A 409 -16.25 -13.86 -6.38
C VAL A 409 -15.03 -14.64 -6.87
N LYS A 410 -15.15 -15.27 -8.03
CA LYS A 410 -14.07 -16.10 -8.59
C LYS A 410 -13.25 -15.28 -9.58
N ILE A 411 -11.98 -15.04 -9.23
CA ILE A 411 -10.97 -14.42 -10.11
C ILE A 411 -9.78 -15.37 -10.18
N THR A 412 -9.36 -15.71 -11.40
CA THR A 412 -8.17 -16.54 -11.63
C THR A 412 -6.94 -15.67 -11.84
N TRP A 413 -5.76 -16.24 -11.60
CA TRP A 413 -4.48 -15.57 -11.87
C TRP A 413 -4.37 -15.15 -13.32
N TRP A 414 -4.85 -15.98 -14.23
CA TRP A 414 -4.84 -15.67 -15.66
C TRP A 414 -5.73 -14.49 -16.02
N GLN A 415 -6.90 -14.35 -15.38
CA GLN A 415 -7.76 -13.18 -15.57
C GLN A 415 -7.09 -11.89 -15.09
N TYR A 416 -6.38 -11.95 -13.95
CA TYR A 416 -5.58 -10.84 -13.46
C TYR A 416 -4.49 -10.46 -14.48
N ILE A 417 -3.64 -11.42 -14.85
CA ILE A 417 -2.48 -11.19 -15.74
C ILE A 417 -2.91 -10.65 -17.10
N LYS A 418 -4.01 -11.15 -17.68
CA LYS A 418 -4.55 -10.64 -18.96
C LYS A 418 -4.89 -9.15 -18.93
N VAL A 419 -5.24 -8.61 -17.76
CA VAL A 419 -5.56 -7.20 -17.60
C VAL A 419 -4.28 -6.43 -17.32
N THR A 420 -3.48 -6.88 -16.36
CA THR A 420 -2.30 -6.16 -15.87
C THR A 420 -1.18 -6.08 -16.91
N ILE A 421 -0.98 -7.11 -17.75
CA ILE A 421 0.01 -7.05 -18.83
C ILE A 421 -0.27 -5.95 -19.86
N ILE A 422 -1.54 -5.54 -20.00
CA ILE A 422 -1.96 -4.49 -20.91
C ILE A 422 -1.82 -3.11 -20.27
N VAL A 423 -2.14 -2.99 -18.97
CA VAL A 423 -2.27 -1.67 -18.32
C VAL A 423 -1.03 -1.26 -17.50
N ILE A 424 -0.30 -2.20 -16.90
CA ILE A 424 0.81 -1.90 -15.99
C ILE A 424 2.05 -1.41 -16.74
N PRO A 425 2.57 -2.09 -17.78
CA PRO A 425 3.76 -1.60 -18.51
C PRO A 425 3.63 -0.17 -19.05
N PRO A 426 2.55 0.22 -19.77
CA PRO A 426 2.43 1.59 -20.25
C PRO A 426 2.25 2.60 -19.10
N THR A 427 1.57 2.22 -18.00
CA THR A 427 1.45 3.09 -16.82
C THR A 427 2.82 3.35 -16.20
N VAL A 428 3.62 2.31 -15.96
CA VAL A 428 4.95 2.44 -15.35
C VAL A 428 5.85 3.29 -16.22
N LEU A 429 5.94 2.99 -17.52
CA LEU A 429 6.77 3.76 -18.45
C LEU A 429 6.36 5.23 -18.50
N PHE A 430 5.06 5.51 -18.59
CA PHE A 430 4.54 6.87 -18.57
C PHE A 430 4.91 7.60 -17.28
N THR A 431 4.72 6.97 -16.12
CA THR A 431 5.07 7.56 -14.82
C THR A 431 6.56 7.86 -14.69
N LEU A 432 7.43 6.95 -15.15
CA LEU A 432 8.90 7.13 -15.09
C LEU A 432 9.38 8.25 -16.02
N VAL A 433 8.84 8.32 -17.23
CA VAL A 433 9.13 9.41 -18.17
C VAL A 433 8.65 10.75 -17.60
N LEU A 434 7.44 10.80 -17.04
CA LEU A 434 6.95 12.00 -16.36
C LEU A 434 7.77 12.37 -15.14
N LEU A 435 8.25 11.39 -14.37
CA LEU A 435 9.11 11.62 -13.21
C LEU A 435 10.38 12.35 -13.62
N TYR A 436 11.04 11.90 -14.70
CA TYR A 436 12.18 12.61 -15.27
C TYR A 436 11.85 14.06 -15.60
N TYR A 437 10.83 14.31 -16.45
CA TYR A 437 10.49 15.67 -16.87
C TYR A 437 10.11 16.56 -15.68
N TRP A 438 9.33 16.05 -14.73
CA TRP A 438 8.92 16.77 -13.54
C TRP A 438 10.10 17.17 -12.66
N VAL A 439 11.02 16.22 -12.41
CA VAL A 439 12.22 16.51 -11.61
C VAL A 439 13.09 17.52 -12.34
N THR A 440 13.45 17.29 -13.61
CA THR A 440 14.33 18.21 -14.36
C THR A 440 13.79 19.63 -14.56
N TRP A 441 12.47 19.80 -14.48
CA TRP A 441 11.86 21.11 -14.68
C TRP A 441 11.80 21.94 -13.41
N LEU A 442 11.73 21.30 -12.23
CA LEU A 442 11.45 21.97 -10.96
C LEU A 442 12.53 21.81 -9.89
N PHE A 443 13.47 20.88 -10.07
CA PHE A 443 14.53 20.54 -9.12
C PHE A 443 15.86 20.41 -9.86
#